data_AF-A0A8S2FXH8-F1
#
_entry.id   AF-A0A8S2FXH8-F1
#
_cell.length_a   1.000
_cell.length_b   1.000
_cell.length_c   1.000
_cell.angle_alpha   90.00
_cell.angle_beta   90.00
_cell.angle_gamma   90.00
#
_symmetry.space_group_name_H-M   'P 1'
#
loop_
_entity.id
_entity.type
_entity.pdbx_description
1 polymer ?
#
loop_
_entity_poly.entity_id
_entity_poly.type
_entity_poly.pdbx_seq_one_letter_code
_entity_poly.pdbx_strand_id
1 'polypeptide(L)'
;MAEDFIRHFDMETAEAMAFYEIETKLMEQGRRFSDFAIPRPSIPCRLPSENINQEEELRVGKEMYQTLNEDQRSAADEILE
;
A
#
# COMPACT_ATOMS: atom_id res chain seq x y z
N MET A 1 15.53 5.16 10.47
CA MET A 1 14.27 5.50 9.75
C MET A 1 13.16 4.46 9.92
N ALA A 2 13.24 3.53 10.89
CA ALA A 2 12.11 2.64 11.26
C ALA A 2 11.39 3.11 12.54
N GLU A 3 12.01 4.00 13.30
CA GLU A 3 11.55 4.41 14.63
C GLU A 3 10.38 5.41 14.57
N ASP A 4 10.26 6.21 13.51
CA ASP A 4 9.17 7.18 13.35
C ASP A 4 7.83 6.52 12.99
N PHE A 5 7.86 5.35 12.36
CA PHE A 5 6.66 4.59 11.99
C PHE A 5 5.94 4.01 13.23
N ILE A 6 6.71 3.65 14.27
CA ILE A 6 6.20 3.13 15.54
C ILE A 6 5.50 4.23 16.36
N ARG A 7 5.75 5.52 16.10
CA ARG A 7 5.15 6.61 16.89
C ARG A 7 3.67 6.87 16.63
N HIS A 8 3.13 6.39 15.50
CA HIS A 8 1.74 6.69 15.09
C HIS A 8 0.78 5.51 15.28
N PHE A 9 1.30 4.32 15.54
CA PHE A 9 0.53 3.10 15.70
C PHE A 9 0.86 2.44 17.04
N ASP A 10 -0.10 1.76 17.65
CA ASP A 10 0.21 0.94 18.81
C ASP A 10 1.20 -0.18 18.45
N MET A 11 1.92 -0.70 19.45
CA MET A 11 3.01 -1.66 19.25
C MET A 11 2.54 -2.93 18.54
N GLU A 12 1.31 -3.38 18.83
CA GLU A 12 0.71 -4.58 18.22
C GLU A 12 0.38 -4.35 16.73
N THR A 13 -0.12 -3.16 16.38
CA THR A 13 -0.39 -2.77 14.99
C THR A 13 0.90 -2.61 14.21
N ALA A 14 1.92 -1.98 14.80
CA ALA A 14 3.24 -1.84 14.18
C ALA A 14 3.88 -3.21 13.91
N GLU A 15 3.78 -4.14 14.88
CA GLU A 15 4.19 -5.54 14.72
C GLU A 15 3.44 -6.19 13.55
N ALA A 16 2.09 -6.14 13.56
CA ALA A 16 1.29 -6.78 12.52
C ALA A 16 1.58 -6.25 11.11
N MET A 17 1.84 -4.94 10.96
CA MET A 17 2.23 -4.33 9.69
C MET A 17 3.61 -4.81 9.22
N ALA A 18 4.59 -4.90 10.12
CA ALA A 18 5.91 -5.42 9.79
C ALA A 18 5.85 -6.89 9.33
N PHE A 19 5.05 -7.72 10.00
CA PHE A 19 4.81 -9.10 9.58
C PHE A 19 4.16 -9.17 8.19
N TYR A 20 3.14 -8.34 7.93
CA TYR A 20 2.50 -8.29 6.61
C TYR A 20 3.49 -7.93 5.48
N GLU A 21 4.33 -6.92 5.69
CA GLU A 21 5.30 -6.48 4.67
C GLU A 21 6.32 -7.59 4.35
N ILE A 22 6.82 -8.26 5.38
CA ILE A 22 7.75 -9.38 5.22
C ILE A 22 7.05 -10.55 4.51
N GLU A 23 5.80 -10.86 4.86
CA GLU A 23 5.06 -11.95 4.20
C GLU A 23 4.85 -11.68 2.71
N THR A 24 4.52 -10.44 2.37
CA THR A 24 4.35 -10.00 0.97
C THR A 24 5.64 -10.22 0.17
N LYS A 25 6.78 -9.78 0.71
CA LYS A 25 8.10 -9.98 0.08
C LYS A 25 8.49 -11.46 -0.02
N LEU A 26 8.11 -12.29 0.96
CA LEU A 26 8.34 -13.73 0.90
C LEU A 26 7.47 -14.38 -0.19
N MET A 27 6.20 -13.97 -0.30
CA MET A 27 5.28 -14.47 -1.32
C MET A 27 5.76 -14.14 -2.73
N GLU A 28 6.33 -12.96 -2.96
CA GLU A 28 6.99 -12.60 -4.24
C GLU A 28 8.13 -13.56 -4.60
N GLN A 29 8.80 -14.13 -3.59
CA GLN A 29 9.85 -15.13 -3.75
C GLN A 29 9.31 -16.58 -3.75
N GLY A 30 8.00 -16.76 -3.74
CA GLY A 30 7.35 -18.07 -3.68
C GLY A 30 7.50 -18.79 -2.34
N ARG A 31 7.84 -18.06 -1.27
CA ARG A 31 8.03 -18.57 0.09
C ARG A 31 6.95 -18.04 1.04
N ARG A 32 6.81 -18.67 2.20
CA ARG A 32 5.85 -18.29 3.25
C ARG A 32 6.52 -18.31 4.62
N PHE A 33 5.92 -17.65 5.60
CA PHE A 33 6.41 -17.71 6.98
C PHE A 33 6.44 -19.13 7.57
N SER A 34 5.53 -20.00 7.12
CA SER A 34 5.50 -21.42 7.50
C SER A 34 6.81 -22.14 7.18
N ASP A 35 7.55 -21.66 6.17
CA ASP A 35 8.79 -22.29 5.71
C ASP A 35 9.97 -22.00 6.65
N PHE A 36 9.82 -21.03 7.56
CA PHE A 36 10.87 -20.54 8.47
C PHE A 36 10.53 -20.73 9.95
N ALA A 37 9.44 -21.45 10.27
CA ALA A 37 8.92 -21.60 11.63
C ALA A 37 8.70 -20.28 12.38
N ILE A 38 8.43 -19.20 11.64
CA ILE A 38 8.17 -17.87 12.20
C ILE A 38 6.76 -17.89 12.82
N PRO A 39 6.60 -17.51 14.11
CA PRO A 39 5.30 -17.43 14.75
C PRO A 39 4.43 -16.37 14.06
N ARG A 40 3.12 -16.62 14.01
CA ARG A 40 2.17 -15.64 13.46
C ARG A 40 2.09 -14.41 14.37
N PRO A 41 1.80 -13.22 13.82
CA PRO A 41 1.61 -12.03 14.62
C PRO A 41 0.47 -12.21 15.64
N SER A 42 0.59 -11.49 16.75
CA SER A 42 -0.35 -11.48 17.88
C SER A 42 -1.77 -11.05 17.47
N ILE A 43 -1.85 -10.09 16.56
CA ILE A 43 -3.09 -9.63 15.94
C ILE A 43 -3.03 -9.76 14.42
N PRO A 44 -4.16 -10.04 13.74
CA PRO A 44 -4.22 -10.00 12.29
C PRO A 44 -4.05 -8.54 11.82
N CYS A 45 -3.16 -8.33 10.85
CA CYS A 45 -3.04 -7.04 10.19
C CYS A 45 -4.31 -6.77 9.37
N ARG A 46 -5.21 -5.93 9.89
CA ARG A 46 -6.32 -5.38 9.12
C ARG A 46 -5.79 -4.18 8.35
N LEU A 47 -5.00 -4.43 7.31
CA LEU A 47 -4.86 -3.39 6.32
C LEU A 47 -6.26 -3.08 5.79
N PRO A 48 -6.62 -1.80 5.64
CA PRO A 48 -7.76 -1.49 4.78
C PRO A 48 -7.41 -2.11 3.43
N SER A 49 -8.08 -3.21 3.09
CA SER A 49 -8.18 -3.61 1.70
C SER A 49 -8.98 -2.50 1.06
N GLU A 50 -8.30 -1.45 0.62
CA GLU A 50 -8.87 -0.57 -0.38
C GLU A 50 -9.10 -1.48 -1.58
N ASN A 51 -10.31 -2.02 -1.67
CA ASN A 51 -10.82 -2.54 -2.93
C ASN A 51 -10.92 -1.31 -3.81
N ILE A 52 -9.81 -0.98 -4.46
CA ILE A 52 -9.73 0.09 -5.42
C ILE A 52 -10.72 -0.28 -6.52
N ASN A 53 -11.86 0.39 -6.53
CA ASN A 53 -12.80 0.27 -7.63
C ASN A 53 -12.17 1.02 -8.80
N GLN A 54 -11.49 0.28 -9.68
CA GLN A 54 -10.77 0.85 -10.81
C GLN A 54 -11.65 1.74 -11.69
N GLU A 55 -12.95 1.44 -11.80
CA GLU A 55 -13.88 2.25 -12.58
C GLU A 55 -14.14 3.60 -11.92
N GLU A 56 -14.25 3.61 -10.59
CA GLU A 56 -14.43 4.83 -9.79
C GLU A 56 -13.17 5.70 -9.83
N GLU A 57 -11.99 5.11 -9.60
CA GLU A 57 -10.72 5.84 -9.67
C GLU A 57 -10.46 6.42 -11.06
N LEU A 58 -10.79 5.68 -12.12
CA LEU A 58 -10.67 6.18 -13.48
C LEU A 58 -11.62 7.36 -13.73
N ARG A 59 -12.83 7.34 -13.15
CA ARG A 59 -13.77 8.44 -13.24
C ARG A 59 -13.23 9.67 -12.51
N VAL A 60 -12.79 9.52 -11.26
CA VAL A 60 -12.22 10.60 -10.45
C VAL A 60 -10.98 11.19 -11.14
N GLY A 61 -10.09 10.34 -11.66
CA GLY A 61 -8.91 10.79 -12.40
C GLY A 61 -9.26 11.62 -13.64
N LYS A 62 -10.30 11.24 -14.39
CA LYS A 62 -10.80 12.04 -15.53
C LYS A 62 -11.40 13.37 -15.12
N GLU A 63 -12.17 13.40 -14.04
CA GLU A 63 -12.73 14.65 -13.50
C GLU A 63 -11.61 15.59 -13.07
N MET A 64 -10.62 15.09 -12.33
CA MET A 64 -9.45 15.87 -11.93
C MET A 64 -8.67 16.39 -13.15
N TYR A 65 -8.42 15.55 -14.15
CA TYR A 65 -7.73 15.95 -15.37
C TYR A 65 -8.42 17.10 -16.11
N GLN A 66 -9.76 17.14 -16.12
CA GLN A 66 -10.51 18.25 -16.72
C GLN A 66 -10.40 19.57 -15.95
N THR A 67 -10.08 19.53 -14.66
CA THR A 67 -9.87 20.73 -13.84
C THR A 67 -8.47 21.32 -13.95
N LEU A 68 -7.53 20.58 -14.55
CA LEU A 68 -6.15 21.02 -14.74
C LEU A 68 -6.04 22.14 -15.78
N ASN A 69 -5.11 23.07 -15.56
CA ASN A 69 -4.72 24.05 -16.58
C ASN A 69 -3.83 23.40 -17.67
N GLU A 70 -3.48 24.18 -18.69
CA GLU A 70 -2.80 23.67 -19.89
C GLU A 70 -1.38 23.14 -19.58
N ASP A 71 -0.64 23.84 -18.72
CA ASP A 71 0.69 23.41 -18.28
C ASP A 71 0.63 22.13 -17.43
N GLN A 72 -0.36 22.01 -16.55
CA GLN A 72 -0.57 20.82 -15.71
C GLN A 72 -1.02 19.61 -16.52
N ARG A 73 -1.86 19.82 -17.54
CA ARG A 73 -2.24 18.73 -18.47
C ARG A 73 -1.06 18.26 -19.28
N SER A 74 -0.25 19.17 -19.82
CA SER A 74 0.95 18.79 -20.57
C SER A 74 1.91 17.97 -19.71
N ALA A 75 2.10 18.34 -18.43
CA ALA A 75 2.94 17.57 -17.51
C ALA A 75 2.32 16.21 -17.15
N ALA A 76 0.99 16.14 -17.01
CA ALA A 76 0.29 14.88 -16.76
C ALA A 76 0.40 13.93 -17.96
N ASP A 77 0.28 14.45 -19.19
CA ASP A 77 0.40 13.67 -20.42
C ASP A 77 1.81 13.08 -20.58
N GLU A 78 2.86 13.84 -20.26
CA GLU A 78 4.25 13.37 -20.28
C GLU A 78 4.51 12.24 -19.26
N ILE A 79 3.79 12.23 -18.13
CA ILE A 79 3.91 11.19 -17.10
C ILE A 79 3.13 9.92 -17.48
N LEU A 80 2.08 10.06 -18.31
CA LEU A 80 1.18 8.98 -18.70
C LEU A 80 1.59 8.27 -20.01
N GLU A 81 2.60 8.77 -20.73
CA GLU A 81 3.27 8.07 -21.86
C GLU A 81 4.09 6.86 -21.40
#